data_AF-A0A933MGX7-F1
#
_entry.id   AF-A0A933MGX7-F1
#
_cell.length_a   1.000
_cell.length_b   1.000
_cell.length_c   1.000
_cell.angle_alpha   90.00
_cell.angle_beta   90.00
_cell.angle_gamma   90.00
#
_symmetry.space_group_name_H-M   'P 1'
#
loop_
_entity.id
_entity.type
_entity.pdbx_description
1 polymer ?
#
loop_
_entity_poly.entity_id
_entity_poly.type
_entity_poly.pdbx_seq_one_letter_code
_entity_poly.pdbx_strand_id
1 'polypeptide(L)' 'MGVISIRFNSDEEKILKKLSDYFHEDRSALIKKSLVDLYENVLDLNTITRYEEREKKKKVSFTTAEDILKN' A
#
# COMPACT_ATOMS: atom_id res chain seq x y z
N MET A 1 9.56 -22.61 -6.62
CA MET A 1 8.47 -21.87 -5.94
C MET A 1 8.54 -22.19 -4.47
N GLY A 2 8.80 -21.20 -3.61
CA GLY A 2 8.80 -21.41 -2.15
C GLY A 2 7.36 -21.53 -1.63
N VAL A 3 7.10 -22.52 -0.79
CA VAL A 3 5.82 -22.65 -0.10
C VAL A 3 5.93 -21.91 1.24
N ILE A 4 5.04 -20.95 1.47
CA ILE A 4 4.97 -20.21 2.74
C ILE A 4 3.71 -20.69 3.47
N SER A 5 3.90 -21.32 4.62
CA SER A 5 2.80 -21.75 5.48
C SER A 5 2.47 -20.63 6.48
N ILE A 6 1.27 -20.08 6.38
CA ILE A 6 0.76 -19.05 7.30
C ILE A 6 -0.34 -19.70 8.15
N ARG A 7 -0.26 -19.55 9.47
CA ARG A 7 -1.28 -20.05 10.40
C ARG A 7 -2.25 -18.93 10.72
N PHE A 8 -3.53 -19.17 10.46
CA PHE A 8 -4.61 -18.25 10.80
C PHE A 8 -5.35 -18.73 12.05
N ASN A 9 -5.94 -17.79 12.78
CA ASN A 9 -6.96 -18.11 13.78
C ASN A 9 -8.35 -18.27 13.14
N SER A 10 -9.32 -18.74 13.92
CA SER A 10 -10.68 -19.02 13.42
C SER A 10 -11.41 -17.80 12.88
N ASP A 11 -11.08 -16.60 13.35
CA ASP A 11 -11.73 -15.36 12.92
C ASP A 11 -11.05 -14.75 11.68
N GLU A 12 -9.72 -14.79 11.63
CA GLU A 12 -8.92 -14.48 10.44
C GLU A 12 -9.31 -15.37 9.25
N GLU A 13 -9.59 -16.66 9.49
CA GLU A 13 -10.03 -17.56 8.42
C GLU A 13 -11.42 -17.18 7.88
N LYS A 14 -12.35 -16.73 8.74
CA LYS A 14 -13.66 -16.21 8.29
C LYS A 14 -13.49 -14.94 7.47
N ILE A 15 -12.61 -14.04 7.88
CA ILE A 15 -12.30 -12.80 7.16
C ILE A 15 -11.72 -13.14 5.79
N LEU A 16 -10.71 -14.02 5.74
CA LEU A 16 -10.06 -14.43 4.50
C LEU A 16 -11.03 -15.15 3.56
N LYS A 17 -11.92 -15.99 4.10
CA LYS A 17 -12.97 -16.64 3.31
C LYS A 17 -13.93 -15.62 2.72
N LYS A 18 -14.41 -14.66 3.52
CA LYS A 18 -15.29 -13.59 3.05
C LYS A 18 -14.63 -12.71 1.98
N LEU A 19 -13.35 -12.41 2.13
CA LEU A 19 -12.58 -11.66 1.14
C LEU A 19 -12.39 -12.48 -0.15
N SER A 20 -12.07 -13.77 -0.03
CA SER A 20 -11.94 -14.68 -1.17
C SER A 20 -13.26 -14.82 -1.95
N ASP A 21 -14.38 -14.93 -1.25
CA ASP A 21 -15.71 -14.99 -1.86
C ASP A 21 -16.09 -13.66 -2.55
N TYR A 22 -15.73 -12.52 -1.96
CA TYR A 22 -16.05 -11.19 -2.50
C TYR A 22 -15.19 -10.81 -3.72
N PHE A 23 -13.89 -11.09 -3.66
CA PHE A 23 -12.96 -10.74 -4.73
C PHE A 23 -12.83 -11.84 -5.79
N HIS A 24 -13.45 -13.02 -5.57
CA HIS A 24 -13.34 -14.20 -6.45
C HIS A 24 -11.88 -14.61 -6.75
N GLU A 25 -10.98 -14.33 -5.81
CA GLU A 25 -9.55 -14.64 -5.92
C GLU A 25 -9.18 -15.72 -4.91
N ASP A 26 -8.18 -16.53 -5.27
CA ASP A 26 -7.58 -17.50 -4.36
C ASP A 26 -7.02 -16.79 -3.12
N ARG A 27 -7.14 -17.45 -1.96
CA ARG A 27 -6.59 -16.98 -0.68
C ARG A 27 -5.12 -16.54 -0.82
N SER A 28 -4.33 -17.31 -1.57
CA SER A 28 -2.92 -17.05 -1.86
C SER A 28 -2.69 -15.76 -2.66
N ALA A 29 -3.58 -15.45 -3.60
CA ALA A 29 -3.49 -14.26 -4.45
C ALA A 29 -3.85 -13.01 -3.65
N LEU A 30 -4.93 -13.10 -2.86
CA LEU A 30 -5.34 -12.04 -1.92
C LEU A 30 -4.24 -11.68 -0.94
N ILE A 31 -3.61 -12.67 -0.31
CA ILE A 31 -2.52 -12.43 0.65
C ILE A 31 -1.34 -11.72 -0.03
N LYS A 32 -0.95 -12.15 -1.23
CA LYS A 32 0.14 -11.51 -1.97
C LYS A 32 -0.19 -10.07 -2.33
N LYS A 33 -1.41 -9.82 -2.80
CA LYS A 33 -1.89 -8.49 -3.14
C LYS A 33 -1.87 -7.58 -1.92
N SER A 34 -2.46 -8.02 -0.81
CA SER A 34 -2.44 -7.26 0.44
C SER A 34 -1.03 -6.98 0.97
N LEU A 35 -0.08 -7.89 0.78
CA LEU A 35 1.31 -7.66 1.17
C LEU A 35 1.97 -6.54 0.35
N VAL A 36 1.69 -6.50 -0.96
CA VAL A 36 2.16 -5.42 -1.84
C VAL A 36 1.47 -4.10 -1.47
N ASP A 37 0.15 -4.10 -1.30
CA ASP A 37 -0.62 -2.92 -0.93
C ASP A 37 -0.12 -2.32 0.40
N LEU A 38 0.17 -3.16 1.40
CA LEU A 38 0.73 -2.72 2.68
C LEU A 38 2.14 -2.12 2.51
N TYR A 39 2.97 -2.69 1.64
CA TYR A 39 4.30 -2.16 1.36
C TYR A 39 4.24 -0.79 0.67
N GLU A 40 3.36 -0.64 -0.33
CA GLU A 40 3.13 0.63 -1.02
C GLU A 40 2.65 1.72 -0.04
N ASN A 41 1.70 1.39 0.84
CA ASN A 41 1.25 2.32 1.87
C ASN A 41 2.40 2.80 2.78
N VAL A 42 3.34 1.93 3.15
CA VAL A 42 4.51 2.31 3.95
C VAL A 42 5.44 3.24 3.16
N LEU A 43 5.65 3.00 1.87
CA LEU A 43 6.45 3.87 1.01
C LEU A 43 5.81 5.25 0.83
N ASP A 44 4.49 5.28 0.65
CA ASP A 44 3.72 6.52 0.49
C ASP A 44 3.79 7.36 1.76
N LEU A 45 3.55 6.75 2.93
CA LEU A 45 3.66 7.43 4.22
C LEU A 45 5.07 7.98 4.47
N ASN A 46 6.11 7.22 4.10
CA ASN A 46 7.49 7.70 4.17
C ASN A 46 7.73 8.91 3.25
N THR A 47 7.15 8.89 2.05
CA THR A 47 7.27 10.00 1.08
C THR A 47 6.56 11.25 1.59
N ILE A 48 5.35 11.10 2.13
CA ILE A 48 4.58 12.18 2.76
C ILE A 48 5.37 12.75 3.94
N THR A 49 5.83 11.90 4.86
CA THR A 49 6.58 12.34 6.04
C THR A 49 7.85 13.12 5.64
N ARG A 50 8.60 12.63 4.65
CA ARG A 50 9.78 13.32 4.11
C ARG A 50 9.42 14.64 3.44
N TYR A 51 8.25 14.74 2.82
CA TYR A 51 7.76 16.00 2.27
C TYR A 51 7.41 16.99 3.39
N GLU A 52 6.64 16.56 4.39
CA GLU A 52 6.28 17.39 5.56
C GLU A 52 7.51 17.90 6.31
N GLU A 53 8.55 17.07 6.46
CA GLU A 53 9.83 17.51 7.05
C GLU A 53 10.54 18.58 6.22
N ARG A 54 10.48 18.48 4.88
CA ARG A 54 11.05 19.48 3.97
C ARG A 54 10.24 20.78 3.98
N GLU A 55 8.91 20.68 4.11
CA GLU A 55 8.01 21.81 4.24
C GLU A 55 8.26 22.56 5.56
N LYS A 56 8.38 21.85 6.69
CA LYS A 56 8.76 22.44 7.98
C LYS A 56 10.09 23.18 7.93
N LYS A 57 11.03 22.72 7.10
CA LYS A 57 12.33 23.36 6.85
C LYS A 57 12.28 24.49 5.80
N LYS A 58 11.09 24.86 5.30
CA LYS A 58 10.84 25.85 4.23
C LYS A 58 11.65 25.60 2.94
N LYS A 59 12.03 24.34 2.66
CA LYS A 59 12.81 23.94 1.47
C LYS A 59 11.94 23.22 0.44
N VAL A 60 10.71 23.68 0.24
CA VAL A 60 9.80 23.14 -0.79
C VAL A 60 9.44 24.23 -1.79
N SER A 61 9.61 23.90 -3.07
CA SER A 61 9.20 24.73 -4.20
C SER A 61 7.92 24.13 -4.78
N PHE A 62 6.84 24.91 -4.73
CA PHE A 62 5.58 24.54 -5.36
C PHE A 62 5.69 24.79 -6.87
N THR A 63 5.33 23.80 -7.66
CA THR A 63 5.25 23.91 -9.12
C THR A 63 3.79 24.16 -9.47
N THR A 64 3.50 25.21 -10.23
CA THR A 64 2.12 25.50 -10.63
C THR A 64 1.71 24.66 -11.84
N ALA A 65 0.41 24.53 -12.10
CA ALA A 65 -0.08 23.82 -13.28
C ALA A 65 0.47 24.43 -14.60
N GLU A 66 0.71 25.74 -14.60
CA GLU A 66 1.30 26.48 -15.73
C GLU A 66 2.76 26.12 -15.97
N ASP A 67 3.52 25.79 -14.92
CA ASP A 67 4.92 25.33 -15.02
C ASP A 67 5.00 23.89 -15.55
N ILE A 68 3.99 23.06 -15.28
CA ILE A 68 3.92 21.68 -15.79
C ILE A 68 3.63 21.67 -17.30
N LEU A 69 2.74 22.55 -17.76
CA LEU A 69 2.33 22.67 -19.17
C LEU A 69 3.40 23.31 -20.09
N LYS A 70 4.48 23.86 -19.52
CA LYS A 70 5.59 24.49 -20.24
C LYS A 70 6.77 23.55 -20.53
N ASN A 71 6.74 22.29 -20.09
CA ASN A 71 7.71 21.25 -20.43
C ASN A 71 7.28 20.41 -21.62
#